data_AF-A0A930DMB9-F1
#
_entry.id   AF-A0A930DMB9-F1
#
_cell.length_a   1.000
_cell.length_b   1.000
_cell.length_c   1.000
_cell.angle_alpha   90.00
_cell.angle_beta   90.00
_cell.angle_gamma   90.00
#
_symmetry.space_group_name_H-M   'P 1'
#
loop_
_entity.id
_entity.type
_entity.pdbx_description
1 polymer ?
#
loop_
_entity_poly.entity_id
_entity_poly.type
_entity_poly.pdbx_seq_one_letter_code
_entity_poly.pdbx_strand_id
1 'polypeptide(L)' 'MENCLALWAKKKEKDGIFYWLSLKRHLEDTREIMGLLWEHWLSEGQRVYIAESMKIEEDEAKYLTMFI' A
#
# COMPACT_ATOMS: atom_id res chain seq x y z
N MET A 1 23.12 -1.28 14.31
CA MET A 1 21.68 -1.61 14.28
C MET A 1 20.94 -0.32 14.02
N GLU A 2 20.35 -0.16 12.84
CA GLU A 2 19.46 0.97 12.57
C GLU A 2 18.30 0.94 13.56
N ASN A 3 18.28 1.94 14.43
CA ASN A 3 17.20 2.17 15.38
C ASN A 3 16.07 2.89 14.63
N CYS A 4 15.47 2.18 13.67
CA CYS A 4 14.23 2.63 13.07
C CYS A 4 13.19 2.56 14.20
N LEU A 5 12.70 3.72 14.64
CA LEU A 5 11.65 3.82 15.67
C LEU A 5 10.65 2.69 15.45
N ALA A 6 10.52 1.79 16.44
CA ALA A 6 9.69 0.59 16.33
C ALA A 6 8.21 0.98 16.37
N LEU A 7 7.74 1.58 15.29
CA LEU A 7 6.38 2.05 15.13
C LEU A 7 5.48 0.85 14.81
N TRP A 8 4.35 0.79 15.50
CA TRP A 8 3.33 -0.22 15.25
C TRP A 8 2.25 0.39 14.36
N ALA A 9 1.88 -0.31 13.28
CA ALA A 9 0.67 -0.01 12.54
C ALA A 9 -0.57 -0.57 13.23
N LYS A 10 -0.45 -1.79 13.75
CA LYS A 10 -1.52 -2.52 14.42
C LYS A 10 -0.98 -3.14 15.70
N LYS A 11 -1.80 -3.13 16.73
CA LYS A 11 -1.57 -3.87 17.99
C LYS A 11 -2.85 -4.56 18.40
N LYS A 12 -2.74 -5.75 18.97
CA LYS A 12 -3.87 -6.52 19.47
C LYS A 12 -3.42 -7.35 20.65
N GLU A 13 -4.30 -7.50 21.64
CA GLU A 13 -4.19 -8.52 22.67
C GLU A 13 -5.26 -9.58 22.44
N LYS A 14 -4.93 -10.85 22.68
CA LYS A 14 -5.85 -11.97 22.64
C LYS A 14 -5.41 -13.05 23.64
N ASP A 15 -6.27 -13.41 24.57
CA ASP A 15 -6.06 -14.46 25.58
C ASP A 15 -4.77 -14.26 26.41
N GLY A 16 -4.45 -13.00 26.73
CA GLY A 16 -3.24 -12.60 27.44
C GLY A 16 -1.99 -12.47 26.56
N ILE A 17 -2.10 -12.74 25.25
CA ILE A 17 -0.97 -12.67 24.31
C ILE A 17 -1.02 -11.36 23.53
N PHE A 18 0.09 -10.62 23.54
CA PHE A 18 0.24 -9.37 22.80
C PHE A 18 0.84 -9.62 21.41
N TYR A 19 0.14 -9.13 20.40
CA TYR A 19 0.52 -9.16 18.99
C TYR A 19 0.70 -7.74 18.46
N TRP A 20 1.66 -7.55 17.56
CA TRP A 20 1.83 -6.31 16.83
C TRP A 20 2.26 -6.55 15.40
N LEU A 21 1.93 -5.59 14.53
CA LEU A 21 2.44 -5.50 13.17
C LEU A 21 3.22 -4.20 13.04
N SER A 22 4.45 -4.28 12.55
CA SER A 22 5.28 -3.08 12.34
C SER A 22 4.66 -2.18 11.28
N LEU A 23 4.85 -0.86 11.45
CA LEU A 23 4.37 0.13 10.48
C LEU A 23 4.96 -0.13 9.10
N LYS A 24 6.28 -0.38 9.03
CA LYS A 24 6.97 -0.72 7.78
C LYS A 24 6.28 -1.88 7.06
N ARG A 25 6.01 -2.98 7.78
CA ARG A 25 5.40 -4.16 7.17
C ARG A 25 3.99 -3.87 6.66
N HIS A 26 3.20 -3.12 7.42
CA HIS A 26 1.86 -2.74 6.99
C HIS A 26 1.86 -1.84 5.74
N LEU A 27 2.81 -0.91 5.62
CA LEU A 27 2.97 -0.08 4.43
C LEU A 27 3.38 -0.90 3.22
N GLU A 28 4.33 -1.84 3.38
CA GLU A 28 4.70 -2.80 2.33
C GLU A 28 3.50 -3.64 1.89
N ASP A 29 2.77 -4.25 2.83
CA ASP A 29 1.60 -5.06 2.52
C ASP A 29 0.52 -4.23 1.79
N THR A 30 0.32 -2.96 2.19
CA THR A 30 -0.63 -2.05 1.53
C THR A 30 -0.21 -1.73 0.10
N ARG A 31 1.07 -1.38 -0.12
CA ARG A 31 1.64 -1.11 -1.45
C ARG A 31 1.42 -2.28 -2.41
N GLU A 32 1.73 -3.50 -1.98
CA GLU A 32 1.58 -4.68 -2.84
C GLU A 32 0.10 -4.93 -3.20
N ILE A 33 -0.82 -4.75 -2.25
CA ILE A 33 -2.26 -4.87 -2.52
C ILE A 33 -2.73 -3.79 -3.50
N MET A 34 -2.24 -2.56 -3.39
CA MET A 34 -2.57 -1.49 -4.36
C MET A 34 -2.11 -1.85 -5.78
N GLY A 35 -0.93 -2.45 -5.92
CA GLY A 35 -0.45 -2.98 -7.20
C GLY A 35 -1.37 -4.08 -7.76
N LEU A 36 -1.81 -5.03 -6.93
CA LEU A 36 -2.74 -6.08 -7.35
C LEU A 36 -4.12 -5.54 -7.73
N LEU A 37 -4.62 -4.53 -7.01
CA LEU A 37 -5.88 -3.87 -7.34
C LEU A 37 -5.77 -3.13 -8.69
N TRP A 38 -4.65 -2.46 -8.94
CA TRP A 38 -4.40 -1.82 -10.24
C TRP A 38 -4.44 -2.84 -11.38
N GLU A 39 -3.68 -3.93 -11.26
CA GLU A 39 -3.51 -4.92 -12.33
C GLU A 39 -4.73 -5.81 -12.57
N HIS A 40 -5.47 -6.14 -11.52
CA HIS A 40 -6.46 -7.22 -11.57
C HIS A 40 -7.88 -6.79 -11.21
N TRP A 41 -8.06 -5.62 -10.61
CA TRP A 41 -9.38 -5.14 -10.19
C TRP A 41 -9.88 -3.97 -11.01
N LEU A 42 -9.02 -2.99 -11.32
CA LEU A 42 -9.39 -1.86 -12.16
C LEU A 42 -9.54 -2.29 -13.61
N SER A 43 -10.63 -1.84 -14.24
CA SER A 43 -10.76 -1.94 -15.69
C SER A 43 -9.77 -0.99 -16.39
N GLU A 44 -9.45 -1.28 -17.65
CA GLU A 44 -8.59 -0.42 -18.47
C GLU A 44 -9.07 1.04 -18.49
N GLY A 45 -10.38 1.26 -18.71
CA GLY A 45 -10.95 2.62 -18.70
C GLY A 45 -10.80 3.35 -17.38
N GLN A 46 -10.80 2.64 -16.23
CA GLN A 46 -10.55 3.25 -14.93
C GLN A 46 -9.08 3.65 -14.77
N ARG A 47 -8.14 2.81 -15.22
CA ARG A 47 -6.70 3.12 -15.14
C ARG A 47 -6.34 4.31 -16.04
N VAL A 48 -6.84 4.32 -17.26
CA VAL A 48 -6.70 5.46 -18.20
C VAL A 48 -7.27 6.73 -17.58
N TYR A 49 -8.50 6.69 -17.06
CA TYR A 49 -9.13 7.85 -16.43
C TYR A 49 -8.30 8.40 -15.26
N ILE A 50 -7.76 7.52 -14.41
CA ILE A 50 -6.90 7.93 -13.28
C ILE A 50 -5.61 8.57 -13.80
N ALA A 51 -4.91 7.94 -14.74
CA ALA A 51 -3.66 8.44 -15.30
C ALA A 51 -3.84 9.82 -15.97
N GLU A 52 -4.88 9.98 -16.78
CA GLU A 52 -5.25 11.25 -17.42
C GLU A 52 -5.57 12.34 -16.38
N SER A 53 -6.29 12.00 -15.30
CA SER A 53 -6.60 12.94 -14.23
C SER A 53 -5.36 13.45 -13.49
N MET A 54 -4.34 12.59 -13.39
CA MET A 54 -3.03 12.90 -12.81
C MET A 54 -2.08 13.57 -13.81
N LYS A 55 -2.40 13.57 -15.11
CA LYS A 55 -1.58 14.10 -16.22
C LYS A 55 -0.22 13.42 -16.32
N ILE A 56 -0.19 12.11 -16.13
CA ILE A 56 1.01 11.25 -16.21
C ILE A 56 0.68 9.95 -16.94
N GLU A 57 1.71 9.19 -17.32
CA GLU A 57 1.54 7.90 -17.99
C GLU A 57 0.98 6.84 -17.05
N GLU A 58 0.30 5.82 -17.60
CA GLU A 58 -0.38 4.77 -16.81
C GLU A 58 0.59 4.03 -15.86
N ASP A 59 1.79 3.70 -16.32
CA ASP A 59 2.82 3.07 -15.49
C ASP A 59 3.25 3.97 -14.32
N GLU A 60 3.40 5.27 -14.56
CA GLU A 60 3.75 6.24 -13.52
C GLU A 60 2.60 6.41 -12.52
N ALA A 61 1.35 6.43 -13.00
CA ALA A 61 0.16 6.46 -12.17
C ALA A 61 0.05 5.22 -11.27
N LYS A 62 0.42 4.04 -11.76
CA LYS A 62 0.52 2.82 -10.95
C LYS A 62 1.54 2.98 -9.82
N TYR A 63 2.76 3.41 -10.14
CA TYR A 63 3.81 3.58 -9.12
C TYR A 63 3.44 4.63 -8.08
N LEU A 64 2.83 5.74 -8.51
CA LEU A 64 2.37 6.78 -7.62
C LEU A 64 1.21 6.30 -6.73
N THR A 65 0.27 5.54 -7.30
CA THR A 65 -0.81 4.90 -6.54
C THR A 65 -0.23 3.96 -5.48
N MET A 66 0.75 3.13 -5.82
CA MET A 66 1.42 2.24 -4.87
C MET A 66 2.21 2.97 -3.76
N PHE A 67 2.46 4.28 -3.90
CA PHE A 67 3.21 5.06 -2.93
C PHE A 67 2.34 5.81 -1.92
N ILE A 68 1.17 6.30 -2.32
CA ILE A 68 0.25 7.14 -1.52
C ILE A 68 -0.53 6.28 -0.53
#